data_AF-A0A423TPW0-F1
#
_entry.id   AF-A0A423TPW0-F1
#
_cell.length_a   1.000
_cell.length_b   1.000
_cell.length_c   1.000
_cell.angle_alpha   90.00
_cell.angle_beta   90.00
_cell.angle_gamma   90.00
#
_symmetry.space_group_name_H-M   'P 1'
#
loop_
_entity.id
_entity.type
_entity.pdbx_description
1 polymer ?
#
loop_
_entity_poly.entity_id
_entity_poly.type
_entity_poly.pdbx_seq_one_letter_code
_entity_poly.pdbx_strand_id
1 'polypeptide(L)'
;MKTALCLALCLACCLIRTESLSCVPGGQGCTPEKEDELKCRNGTVVGPCNGCECAKDRGEECGGPWGFLGQCASGLTCRRDGPHFQFRGKCY
;
A
#
# COMPACT_ATOMS: atom_id res chain seq x y z
N MET A 1 -34.62 1.03 -30.37
CA MET A 1 -33.56 2.03 -30.61
C MET A 1 -32.97 2.60 -29.31
N LYS A 2 -33.80 3.05 -28.35
CA LYS A 2 -33.33 3.61 -27.05
C LYS A 2 -32.56 2.61 -26.18
N THR A 3 -33.00 1.36 -26.13
CA THR A 3 -32.36 0.28 -25.36
C THR A 3 -30.97 -0.08 -25.88
N ALA A 4 -30.81 -0.15 -27.21
CA ALA A 4 -29.52 -0.36 -27.85
C ALA A 4 -28.56 0.83 -27.60
N LEU A 5 -29.09 2.05 -27.60
CA LEU A 5 -28.32 3.26 -27.29
C LEU A 5 -27.82 3.25 -25.82
N CYS A 6 -28.67 2.85 -24.87
CA CYS A 6 -28.28 2.71 -23.46
C CYS A 6 -27.21 1.63 -23.27
N LEU A 7 -27.34 0.47 -23.91
CA LEU A 7 -26.36 -0.61 -23.80
C LEU A 7 -25.01 -0.20 -24.38
N ALA A 8 -25.00 0.50 -25.52
CA ALA A 8 -23.77 1.01 -26.11
C ALA A 8 -23.08 2.05 -25.21
N LEU A 9 -23.85 2.92 -24.55
CA LEU A 9 -23.32 3.92 -23.61
C LEU A 9 -22.73 3.26 -22.36
N CYS A 10 -23.40 2.25 -21.79
CA CYS A 10 -22.89 1.49 -20.64
C CYS A 10 -21.61 0.73 -20.98
N LEU A 11 -21.54 0.09 -22.16
CA LEU A 11 -20.32 -0.59 -22.62
C LEU A 11 -19.17 0.38 -22.83
N ALA A 12 -19.43 1.57 -23.39
CA ALA A 12 -18.43 2.62 -23.53
C ALA A 12 -17.90 3.11 -22.16
N CYS A 13 -18.77 3.22 -21.16
CA CYS A 13 -18.35 3.57 -19.79
C CYS A 13 -17.51 2.48 -19.11
N CYS A 14 -17.77 1.20 -19.36
CA CYS A 14 -16.96 0.10 -18.84
C CYS A 14 -15.58 -0.01 -19.51
N LEU A 15 -15.40 0.58 -20.70
CA LEU A 15 -14.10 0.69 -21.38
C LEU A 15 -13.26 1.87 -20.88
N ILE A 16 -13.81 2.73 -20.02
CA ILE A 16 -13.04 3.76 -19.33
C ILE A 16 -12.06 3.02 -18.43
N ARG A 17 -10.77 3.16 -18.75
CA ARG A 17 -9.64 2.48 -18.11
C ARG A 17 -9.74 2.59 -16.60
N THR A 18 -9.75 1.46 -15.90
CA THR A 18 -9.40 1.42 -14.49
C THR A 18 -7.89 1.54 -14.40
N GLU A 19 -7.38 2.73 -14.05
CA GLU A 19 -5.96 2.91 -13.77
C GLU A 19 -5.65 2.21 -12.43
N SER A 20 -4.95 1.07 -12.49
CA SER A 20 -4.40 0.42 -11.30
C SER A 20 -3.05 1.05 -10.96
N LEU A 21 -2.80 1.33 -9.68
CA LEU A 21 -1.46 1.72 -9.24
C LEU A 21 -0.47 0.61 -9.61
N SER A 22 0.58 1.01 -10.32
CA SER A 22 1.67 0.12 -10.72
C SER A 22 2.94 0.59 -10.03
N CYS A 23 3.76 -0.36 -9.59
CA CYS A 23 5.05 -0.04 -9.01
C CYS A 23 6.02 0.44 -10.07
N VAL A 24 6.88 1.39 -9.71
CA VAL A 24 8.04 1.73 -10.53
C VAL A 24 9.00 0.54 -10.51
N PRO A 25 9.53 0.09 -11.66
CA PRO A 25 10.53 -0.98 -11.68
C PRO A 25 11.74 -0.62 -10.82
N GLY A 26 12.31 -1.60 -10.11
CA GLY A 26 13.55 -1.41 -9.33
C GLY A 26 13.46 -1.65 -7.83
N GLY A 27 12.33 -2.14 -7.31
CA GLY A 27 12.27 -2.66 -5.95
C GLY A 27 13.18 -3.90 -5.79
N GLN A 28 14.16 -3.82 -4.90
CA GLN A 28 15.16 -4.86 -4.65
C GLN A 28 15.03 -5.52 -3.26
N GLY A 29 13.95 -5.22 -2.54
CA GLY A 29 13.79 -5.54 -1.12
C GLY A 29 14.79 -4.79 -0.26
N CYS A 30 15.02 -5.29 0.95
CA CYS A 30 16.03 -4.77 1.87
C CYS A 30 17.34 -5.54 1.69
N THR A 31 18.33 -4.87 1.09
CA THR A 31 19.72 -5.33 1.03
C THR A 31 20.51 -4.72 2.18
N PRO A 32 21.61 -5.35 2.64
CA PRO A 32 22.43 -4.79 3.72
C PRO A 32 22.89 -3.34 3.48
N GLU A 33 23.20 -3.01 2.22
CA GLU A 33 23.57 -1.64 1.81
C GLU A 33 22.40 -0.65 2.00
N LYS A 34 21.18 -1.05 1.63
CA LYS A 34 19.99 -0.22 1.81
C LYS A 34 19.59 -0.06 3.28
N GLU A 35 19.75 -1.11 4.07
CA GLU A 35 19.48 -1.04 5.51
C GLU A 35 20.45 -0.10 6.23
N ASP A 36 21.73 -0.14 5.87
CA ASP A 36 22.75 0.78 6.39
C ASP A 36 22.52 2.23 5.93
N GLU A 37 22.10 2.43 4.68
CA GLU A 37 21.76 3.75 4.13
C GLU A 37 20.60 4.41 4.88
N LEU A 38 19.52 3.66 5.13
CA LEU A 38 18.28 4.19 5.72
C LEU A 38 18.41 4.50 7.22
N LYS A 39 19.32 3.84 7.94
CA LYS A 39 19.56 4.04 9.39
C LYS A 39 18.27 4.03 10.22
N CYS A 40 17.38 3.09 9.90
CA CYS A 40 16.07 3.01 10.53
C CYS A 40 16.19 2.61 12.00
N ARG A 41 15.51 3.35 12.88
CA ARG A 41 15.53 3.09 14.33
C ARG A 41 14.95 1.72 14.70
N ASN A 42 13.88 1.31 14.02
CA ASN A 42 13.08 0.13 14.38
C ASN A 42 13.21 -0.99 13.35
N GLY A 43 14.34 -1.00 12.63
CA GLY A 43 14.58 -1.91 11.52
C GLY A 43 13.83 -1.50 10.26
N THR A 44 13.91 -2.39 9.29
CA THR A 44 13.50 -2.20 7.90
C THR A 44 12.45 -3.23 7.51
N VAL A 45 11.61 -2.87 6.54
CA VAL A 45 10.54 -3.70 6.01
C VAL A 45 10.51 -3.59 4.48
N VAL A 46 10.02 -4.65 3.83
CA VAL A 46 9.79 -4.64 2.39
C VAL A 46 8.41 -4.07 2.10
N GLY A 47 8.38 -2.87 1.51
CA GLY A 47 7.17 -2.18 1.12
C GLY A 47 6.42 -2.87 -0.03
N PRO A 48 5.21 -2.39 -0.36
CA PRO A 48 4.32 -3.04 -1.32
C PRO A 48 4.87 -3.08 -2.76
N CYS A 49 5.83 -2.22 -3.08
CA CYS A 49 6.54 -2.21 -4.35
C CYS A 49 7.92 -2.88 -4.32
N ASN A 50 8.11 -3.82 -3.38
CA ASN A 50 9.39 -4.50 -3.16
C ASN A 50 10.54 -3.51 -2.85
N GLY A 51 10.24 -2.34 -2.28
CA GLY A 51 11.23 -1.37 -1.83
C GLY A 51 11.62 -1.60 -0.38
N CYS A 52 12.78 -1.08 0.06
CA CYS A 52 13.14 -1.09 1.48
C CYS A 52 12.69 0.21 2.15
N GLU A 53 12.00 0.09 3.28
CA GLU A 53 11.42 1.22 4.03
C GLU A 53 11.67 1.04 5.52
N CYS A 54 11.64 2.13 6.30
CA CYS A 54 11.71 2.04 7.75
C CYS A 54 10.40 1.51 8.35
N ALA A 55 10.53 0.56 9.27
CA ALA A 55 9.39 0.01 9.99
C ALA A 55 8.78 1.02 10.97
N LYS A 56 7.46 0.97 11.13
CA LYS A 56 6.68 1.84 12.02
C LYS A 56 6.76 1.41 13.47
N ASP A 57 6.94 2.37 14.37
CA ASP A 57 6.98 2.15 15.82
C ASP A 57 5.59 2.05 16.44
N ARG A 58 5.53 1.66 17.71
CA ARG A 58 4.32 1.62 18.54
C ARG A 58 3.59 2.97 18.50
N GLY A 59 2.31 2.93 18.16
CA GLY A 59 1.43 4.09 18.09
C GLY A 59 1.50 4.88 16.77
N GLU A 60 2.46 4.58 15.88
CA GLU A 60 2.52 5.17 14.55
C GLU A 60 1.48 4.56 13.61
N GLU A 61 1.09 5.35 12.61
CA GLU A 61 0.12 4.94 11.59
C GLU A 61 0.69 3.88 10.65
N CYS A 62 -0.13 2.88 10.32
CA CYS A 62 0.22 1.74 9.48
C CYS A 62 -0.92 1.33 8.55
N GLY A 63 -0.59 0.52 7.54
CA GLY A 63 -1.55 -0.06 6.59
C GLY A 63 -1.95 0.90 5.47
N GLY A 64 -3.23 1.20 5.35
CA GLY A 64 -3.82 1.98 4.27
C GLY A 64 -3.98 1.20 2.96
N PRO A 65 -4.50 1.84 1.91
CA PRO A 65 -4.62 1.22 0.59
C PRO A 65 -3.26 0.66 0.15
N TRP A 66 -3.22 -0.62 -0.20
CA TRP A 66 -2.01 -1.34 -0.62
C TRP A 66 -0.86 -1.32 0.39
N GLY A 67 -1.08 -0.95 1.65
CA GLY A 67 0.00 -0.87 2.66
C GLY A 67 0.88 0.38 2.58
N PHE A 68 0.48 1.42 1.84
CA PHE A 68 1.29 2.63 1.62
C PHE A 68 1.57 3.50 2.85
N LEU A 69 0.84 3.31 3.95
CA LEU A 69 1.12 4.01 5.21
C LEU A 69 2.27 3.37 5.98
N GLY A 70 2.74 2.20 5.54
CA GLY A 70 3.87 1.49 6.10
C GLY A 70 3.48 0.26 6.91
N GLN A 71 4.51 -0.52 7.24
CA GLN A 71 4.40 -1.75 8.02
C GLN A 71 5.06 -1.57 9.39
N CYS A 72 4.50 -2.23 10.39
CA CYS A 72 5.00 -2.16 11.76
C CYS A 72 6.35 -2.88 11.91
N ALA A 73 7.14 -2.43 12.88
CA ALA A 73 8.37 -3.10 13.30
C ALA A 73 8.09 -4.53 13.80
N SER A 74 9.17 -5.33 13.82
CA SER A 74 9.09 -6.73 14.26
C SER A 74 8.44 -6.86 15.64
N GLY A 75 7.47 -7.76 15.75
CA GLY A 75 6.71 -8.00 16.98
C GLY A 75 5.52 -7.06 17.22
N LEU A 76 5.31 -6.04 16.38
CA LEU A 76 4.14 -5.16 16.44
C LEU A 76 3.10 -5.55 15.38
N THR A 77 1.82 -5.34 15.70
CA THR A 77 0.71 -5.59 14.78
C THR A 77 -0.02 -4.30 14.42
N CYS A 78 -0.38 -4.14 13.14
CA CYS A 78 -1.19 -3.02 12.70
C CYS A 78 -2.66 -3.23 13.11
N ARG A 79 -3.11 -2.53 14.15
CA ARG A 79 -4.48 -2.62 14.65
C ARG A 79 -5.36 -1.56 13.99
N ARG A 80 -6.40 -2.01 13.29
CA ARG A 80 -7.34 -1.17 12.52
C ARG A 80 -8.18 -0.25 13.40
N ASP A 81 -8.39 0.97 12.92
CA ASP A 81 -9.35 1.91 13.49
C ASP A 81 -10.69 1.80 12.73
N GLY A 82 -11.58 0.91 13.19
CA GLY A 82 -12.96 0.79 12.70
C GLY A 82 -13.18 -0.10 11.46
N PRO A 83 -14.46 -0.25 11.01
CA PRO A 83 -14.87 -1.20 9.97
C PRO A 83 -14.67 -0.70 8.53
N HIS A 84 -14.12 0.49 8.31
CA HIS A 84 -14.03 1.08 6.97
C HIS A 84 -12.83 0.57 6.16
N PHE A 85 -13.04 0.46 4.85
CA PHE A 85 -12.11 -0.04 3.82
C PHE A 85 -10.80 0.75 3.68
N GLN A 86 -10.64 1.83 4.43
CA GLN A 86 -9.36 2.49 4.61
C GLN A 86 -8.63 1.71 5.69
N PHE A 87 -7.79 0.75 5.30
CA PHE A 87 -7.01 -0.15 6.18
C PHE A 87 -5.99 0.58 7.06
N ARG A 88 -6.29 1.79 7.53
CA ARG A 88 -5.46 2.55 8.45
C ARG A 88 -5.57 1.94 9.85
N GLY A 89 -4.47 1.97 10.56
CA GLY A 89 -4.40 1.54 11.93
C GLY A 89 -3.17 2.10 12.60
N LYS A 90 -2.88 1.58 13.79
CA LYS A 90 -1.66 1.89 14.52
C LYS A 90 -0.94 0.64 14.99
N CYS A 91 0.38 0.72 15.12
CA CYS A 91 1.18 -0.41 15.57
C CYS A 91 1.10 -0.60 17.09
N TYR A 92 0.87 -1.85 17.54
CA TYR A 92 0.81 -2.21 18.96
C TYR A 92 1.41 -3.58 19.25
#